data_AF-A0A198A8Q0-F1
#
_entry.id   AF-A0A198A8Q0-F1
#
_cell.length_a   1.000
_cell.length_b   1.000
_cell.length_c   1.000
_cell.angle_alpha   90.00
_cell.angle_beta   90.00
_cell.angle_gamma   90.00
#
_symmetry.space_group_name_H-M   'P 1'
#
loop_
_entity.id
_entity.type
_entity.pdbx_description
1 polymer ?
#
loop_
_entity_poly.entity_id
_entity_poly.type
_entity_poly.pdbx_seq_one_letter_code
_entity_poly.pdbx_strand_id
1 'polypeptide(L)'
;MKKMAVSVLATATLGMGIGIGAYAQSNIETIQAFINHEIKFTLNGQAWAPKDPDGKQLNALIYEGSSYVPLRAVGEVSGLKVNWNDATKTIELQGAGSVPSDGIPYKDSQNYGNQTGAPSINDSELQLPSASNDSETTYSTFNVHTDTSTAAYKADQEESARRNGIALTDLKYERIIGTNVLKRVNIDASFRDEKLHPLLRDGVEYARGISAMLDSNATSQKIIYNLDGKYAAFNTYYDVDDYTKNSPEKPQIKFYVDGRLIATGGVYVGSDQFVFFDVTGVKKLEISFEVSSPNYAAVAALYAPRLYKNR
;
A
#
# COMPACT_ATOMS: atom_id res chain seq x y z
N MET A 1 27.87 -48.65 -31.69
CA MET A 1 27.08 -47.91 -32.72
C MET A 1 27.37 -46.41 -32.61
N LYS A 2 26.80 -45.59 -33.52
CA LYS A 2 26.83 -44.11 -33.60
C LYS A 2 26.91 -43.41 -32.20
N LYS A 3 27.90 -42.53 -31.93
CA LYS A 3 28.01 -41.07 -32.26
C LYS A 3 27.16 -40.18 -31.31
N MET A 4 27.58 -39.03 -30.74
CA MET A 4 28.87 -38.28 -30.69
C MET A 4 29.06 -37.48 -29.36
N ALA A 5 30.31 -37.07 -29.06
CA ALA A 5 30.82 -35.69 -28.75
C ALA A 5 30.07 -34.70 -27.80
N VAL A 6 30.64 -33.67 -27.16
CA VAL A 6 31.99 -33.09 -26.87
C VAL A 6 31.71 -32.04 -25.76
N SER A 7 32.25 -32.05 -24.53
CA SER A 7 33.63 -31.89 -24.01
C SER A 7 34.21 -30.45 -24.04
N VAL A 8 35.11 -30.13 -23.09
CA VAL A 8 36.06 -28.98 -23.06
C VAL A 8 35.47 -27.59 -22.71
N LEU A 9 36.13 -26.66 -21.98
CA LEU A 9 37.23 -26.70 -20.97
C LEU A 9 37.40 -25.28 -20.36
N ALA A 10 38.40 -25.12 -19.47
CA ALA A 10 39.23 -23.91 -19.26
C ALA A 10 38.80 -22.88 -18.21
N THR A 11 39.19 -23.19 -16.97
CA THR A 11 39.47 -22.26 -15.88
C THR A 11 40.38 -21.09 -16.30
N ALA A 12 40.09 -19.87 -15.84
CA ALA A 12 41.04 -18.76 -15.82
C ALA A 12 40.77 -17.80 -14.65
N THR A 13 41.24 -18.15 -13.45
CA THR A 13 41.26 -17.22 -12.31
C THR A 13 42.42 -16.25 -12.45
N LEU A 14 42.13 -14.98 -12.72
CA LEU A 14 43.03 -13.85 -12.44
C LEU A 14 42.38 -12.98 -11.37
N GLY A 15 43.18 -12.45 -10.44
CA GLY A 15 42.70 -11.61 -9.35
C GLY A 15 43.48 -10.29 -9.23
N MET A 16 43.01 -9.47 -8.30
CA MET A 16 43.51 -8.13 -7.92
C MET A 16 43.11 -6.96 -8.85
N GLY A 17 42.53 -5.94 -8.21
CA GLY A 17 42.04 -4.70 -8.80
C GLY A 17 41.03 -4.08 -7.85
N ILE A 18 41.45 -3.17 -6.97
CA ILE A 18 40.56 -2.56 -5.97
C ILE A 18 39.63 -1.57 -6.66
N GLY A 19 38.32 -1.79 -6.46
CA GLY A 19 37.27 -0.89 -6.87
C GLY A 19 36.12 -0.91 -5.87
N ILE A 20 36.37 -0.44 -4.63
CA ILE A 20 35.28 -0.10 -3.72
C ILE A 20 34.65 1.20 -4.24
N GLY A 21 33.84 1.07 -5.30
CA GLY A 21 32.89 2.08 -5.66
C GLY A 21 31.90 2.21 -4.52
N ALA A 22 32.03 3.27 -3.73
CA ALA A 22 30.94 3.75 -2.91
C ALA A 22 29.84 4.22 -3.88
N TYR A 23 28.98 3.28 -4.29
CA TYR A 23 27.74 3.62 -4.99
C TYR A 23 27.00 4.62 -4.13
N ALA A 24 26.89 5.86 -4.61
CA ALA A 24 26.08 6.87 -3.94
C ALA A 24 24.67 6.30 -3.82
N GLN A 25 24.20 6.10 -2.59
CA GLN A 25 22.90 5.48 -2.36
C GLN A 25 21.83 6.37 -3.00
N SER A 26 21.18 5.85 -4.04
CA SER A 26 20.03 6.50 -4.64
C SER A 26 18.96 6.64 -3.56
N ASN A 27 18.68 7.87 -3.15
CA ASN A 27 17.51 8.18 -2.32
C ASN A 27 16.21 8.22 -3.16
N ILE A 28 16.26 7.76 -4.42
CA ILE A 28 15.12 7.55 -5.31
C ILE A 28 14.75 6.06 -5.24
N GLU A 29 13.54 5.78 -4.74
CA GLU A 29 12.93 4.45 -4.71
C GLU A 29 11.95 4.28 -5.88
N THR A 30 11.98 3.13 -6.55
CA THR A 30 11.04 2.82 -7.65
C THR A 30 9.73 2.26 -7.09
N ILE A 31 8.72 3.11 -7.02
CA ILE A 31 7.37 2.74 -6.57
C ILE A 31 6.48 2.25 -7.72
N GLN A 32 5.41 1.53 -7.38
CA GLN A 32 4.28 1.27 -8.29
C GLN A 32 3.08 2.13 -7.83
N ALA A 33 2.49 2.88 -8.75
CA ALA A 33 1.34 3.75 -8.51
C ALA A 33 0.36 3.69 -9.69
N PHE A 34 -0.92 3.91 -9.43
CA PHE A 34 -1.97 3.90 -10.45
C PHE A 34 -2.30 5.32 -10.92
N ILE A 35 -2.55 5.51 -12.21
CA ILE A 35 -3.13 6.76 -12.73
C ILE A 35 -4.65 6.63 -12.62
N ASN A 36 -5.31 7.54 -11.91
CA ASN A 36 -6.76 7.52 -11.74
C ASN A 36 -7.43 8.64 -12.56
N HIS A 37 -8.18 8.24 -13.59
CA HIS A 37 -8.92 9.13 -14.50
C HIS A 37 -10.35 9.45 -14.04
N GLU A 38 -10.85 8.79 -12.99
CA GLU A 38 -12.19 9.02 -12.44
C GLU A 38 -12.20 10.16 -11.41
N ILE A 39 -11.05 10.49 -10.82
CA ILE A 39 -10.88 11.63 -9.92
C ILE A 39 -11.06 12.93 -10.70
N LYS A 40 -12.18 13.59 -10.41
CA LYS A 40 -12.55 14.91 -10.91
C LYS A 40 -12.04 15.96 -9.94
N PHE A 41 -11.49 17.04 -10.47
CA PHE A 41 -11.06 18.18 -9.67
C PHE A 41 -12.11 19.29 -9.76
N THR A 42 -12.27 20.05 -8.68
CA THR A 42 -13.09 21.26 -8.67
C THR A 42 -12.31 22.43 -8.05
N LEU A 43 -12.59 23.63 -8.54
CA LEU A 43 -12.05 24.88 -8.01
C LEU A 43 -13.24 25.79 -7.73
N ASN A 44 -13.36 26.29 -6.49
CA ASN A 44 -14.48 27.16 -6.08
C ASN A 44 -15.87 26.58 -6.44
N GLY A 45 -16.02 25.26 -6.33
CA GLY A 45 -17.24 24.52 -6.69
C GLY A 45 -17.48 24.29 -8.19
N GLN A 46 -16.63 24.83 -9.08
CA GLN A 46 -16.72 24.62 -10.52
C GLN A 46 -15.80 23.48 -10.99
N ALA A 47 -16.18 22.79 -12.07
CA ALA A 47 -15.34 21.75 -12.65
C ALA A 47 -14.02 22.33 -13.19
N TRP A 48 -12.90 21.73 -12.80
CA TRP A 48 -11.54 22.15 -13.18
C TRP A 48 -10.71 20.94 -13.58
N ALA A 49 -9.63 21.15 -14.33
CA ALA A 49 -8.71 20.11 -14.73
C ALA A 49 -7.27 20.62 -14.58
N PRO A 50 -6.42 20.00 -13.74
CA PRO A 50 -5.01 20.36 -13.67
C PRO A 50 -4.34 20.10 -15.01
N LYS A 51 -3.44 20.98 -15.40
CA LYS A 51 -2.65 20.88 -16.64
C LYS A 51 -1.17 21.03 -16.34
N ASP A 52 -0.35 20.55 -17.25
CA ASP A 52 1.07 20.89 -17.28
C ASP A 52 1.33 22.20 -18.04
N PRO A 53 2.57 22.74 -18.03
CA PRO A 53 2.93 23.91 -18.82
C PRO A 53 2.77 23.74 -20.34
N ASP A 54 2.71 22.49 -20.82
CA ASP A 54 2.44 22.15 -22.23
C ASP A 54 0.92 22.18 -22.55
N GLY A 55 0.07 22.46 -21.55
CA GLY A 55 -1.39 22.53 -21.67
C GLY A 55 -2.11 21.17 -21.62
N LYS A 56 -1.38 20.06 -21.46
CA LYS A 56 -1.90 18.70 -21.39
C LYS A 56 -2.54 18.45 -20.03
N GLN A 57 -3.70 17.79 -20.02
CA GLN A 57 -4.39 17.41 -18.79
C GLN A 57 -3.56 16.40 -17.96
N LEU A 58 -3.45 16.70 -16.67
CA LEU A 58 -2.89 15.83 -15.65
C LEU A 58 -4.02 15.11 -14.88
N ASN A 59 -3.66 14.05 -14.17
CA ASN A 59 -4.57 13.20 -13.41
C ASN A 59 -3.99 12.98 -12.02
N ALA A 60 -4.80 12.54 -11.06
CA ALA A 60 -4.29 12.11 -9.77
C ALA A 60 -3.57 10.76 -9.88
N LEU A 61 -2.52 10.57 -9.10
CA LEU A 61 -1.91 9.26 -8.87
C LEU A 61 -2.46 8.67 -7.57
N ILE A 62 -2.82 7.39 -7.59
CA ILE A 62 -3.02 6.62 -6.36
C ILE A 62 -1.73 5.91 -6.03
N TYR A 63 -1.09 6.33 -4.95
CA TYR A 63 0.00 5.59 -4.30
C TYR A 63 -0.43 5.30 -2.86
N GLU A 64 -0.29 4.04 -2.46
CA GLU A 64 -0.63 3.54 -1.11
C GLU A 64 -2.04 3.91 -0.58
N GLY A 65 -3.03 4.02 -1.45
CA GLY A 65 -4.41 4.36 -1.07
C GLY A 65 -4.64 5.85 -0.74
N SER A 66 -3.68 6.71 -1.09
CA SER A 66 -3.75 8.18 -1.04
C SER A 66 -3.71 8.78 -2.45
N SER A 67 -4.48 9.86 -2.64
CA SER A 67 -4.52 10.62 -3.89
C SER A 67 -3.42 11.68 -3.93
N TYR A 68 -2.38 11.44 -4.71
CA TYR A 68 -1.32 12.41 -4.99
C TYR A 68 -1.73 13.28 -6.17
N VAL A 69 -1.91 14.57 -5.91
CA VAL A 69 -2.37 15.56 -6.91
C VAL A 69 -1.19 16.33 -7.53
N PRO A 70 -1.32 16.86 -8.76
CA PRO A 70 -0.25 17.64 -9.39
C PRO A 70 0.04 18.96 -8.65
N LEU A 71 1.02 18.96 -7.75
CA LEU A 71 1.33 20.06 -6.84
C LEU A 71 1.55 21.41 -7.55
N ARG A 72 2.18 21.42 -8.73
CA ARG A 72 2.29 22.64 -9.56
C ARG A 72 0.93 23.26 -9.84
N ALA A 73 0.03 22.52 -10.50
CA ALA A 73 -1.25 23.04 -10.95
C ALA A 73 -2.15 23.46 -9.78
N VAL A 74 -2.07 22.76 -8.64
CA VAL A 74 -2.80 23.09 -7.41
C VAL A 74 -2.21 24.33 -6.72
N GLY A 75 -0.88 24.48 -6.70
CA GLY A 75 -0.22 25.65 -6.14
C GLY A 75 -0.46 26.92 -6.97
N GLU A 76 -0.27 26.84 -8.29
CA GLU A 76 -0.47 27.95 -9.23
C GLU A 76 -1.91 28.48 -9.18
N VAL A 77 -2.91 27.60 -9.17
CA VAL A 77 -4.33 27.99 -9.06
C VAL A 77 -4.71 28.51 -7.66
N SER A 78 -3.85 28.29 -6.66
CA SER A 78 -3.95 28.86 -5.30
C SER A 78 -3.14 30.15 -5.12
N GLY A 79 -2.54 30.71 -6.19
CA GLY A 79 -1.72 31.92 -6.13
C GLY A 79 -0.29 31.71 -5.60
N LEU A 80 0.18 30.45 -5.53
CA LEU A 80 1.54 30.09 -5.13
C LEU A 80 2.41 29.82 -6.36
N LYS A 81 3.63 30.37 -6.36
CA LYS A 81 4.70 29.92 -7.26
C LYS A 81 5.28 28.62 -6.70
N VAL A 82 5.39 27.62 -7.57
CA VAL A 82 5.90 26.28 -7.25
C VAL A 82 7.19 26.06 -8.03
N ASN A 83 8.34 26.11 -7.36
CA ASN A 83 9.67 26.00 -7.95
C ASN A 83 10.37 24.70 -7.51
N TRP A 84 11.37 24.26 -8.28
CA TRP A 84 12.27 23.16 -7.94
C TRP A 84 13.67 23.73 -7.84
N ASN A 85 14.30 23.55 -6.69
CA ASN A 85 15.68 23.92 -6.47
C ASN A 85 16.52 22.66 -6.57
N ASP A 86 17.11 22.42 -7.75
CA ASP A 86 17.81 21.17 -8.01
C ASP A 86 19.06 20.97 -7.13
N ALA A 87 19.74 22.07 -6.79
CA ALA A 87 20.93 22.06 -5.94
C ALA A 87 20.64 21.59 -4.51
N THR A 88 19.44 21.90 -3.98
CA THR A 88 18.99 21.48 -2.64
C THR A 88 17.94 20.36 -2.68
N LYS A 89 17.60 19.85 -3.87
CA LYS A 89 16.52 18.87 -4.12
C LYS A 89 15.20 19.23 -3.42
N THR A 90 14.87 20.52 -3.40
CA THR A 90 13.75 21.08 -2.63
C THR A 90 12.65 21.60 -3.57
N ILE A 91 11.39 21.30 -3.25
CA ILE A 91 10.24 21.99 -3.85
C ILE A 91 9.94 23.24 -3.01
N GLU A 92 10.02 24.41 -3.63
CA GLU A 92 9.78 25.69 -2.98
C GLU A 92 8.36 26.19 -3.31
N LEU A 93 7.54 26.41 -2.27
CA LEU A 93 6.23 27.06 -2.37
C LEU A 93 6.36 28.50 -1.90
N GLN A 94 6.03 29.45 -2.76
CA GLN A 94 6.21 30.88 -2.49
C GLN A 94 4.96 31.68 -2.83
N GLY A 95 4.57 32.62 -1.96
CA GLY A 95 3.51 33.58 -2.28
C GLY A 95 3.94 34.51 -3.43
N ALA A 96 2.97 34.93 -4.25
CA ALA A 96 3.19 35.85 -5.36
C ALA A 96 3.86 37.16 -4.89
N GLY A 97 5.16 37.29 -5.17
CA GLY A 97 5.99 38.44 -4.76
C GLY A 97 7.47 38.08 -4.54
N SER A 98 7.77 36.83 -4.18
CA SER A 98 9.15 36.33 -4.11
C SER A 98 9.64 35.77 -5.46
N VAL A 99 10.95 35.88 -5.73
CA VAL A 99 11.61 35.33 -6.92
C VAL A 99 13.03 34.82 -6.60
N PRO A 100 13.19 33.50 -6.54
CA PRO A 100 14.32 32.77 -7.11
C PRO A 100 13.90 32.09 -8.42
N SER A 101 14.87 31.66 -9.23
CA SER A 101 14.62 30.91 -10.47
C SER A 101 15.32 29.55 -10.52
N ASP A 102 14.95 28.77 -11.54
CA ASP A 102 15.66 27.59 -12.08
C ASP A 102 15.26 26.20 -11.57
N GLY A 103 13.95 25.91 -11.67
CA GLY A 103 13.47 24.55 -11.89
C GLY A 103 11.94 24.43 -11.85
N ILE A 104 11.38 23.54 -12.69
CA ILE A 104 9.95 23.22 -12.66
C ILE A 104 9.72 21.86 -11.96
N PRO A 105 8.94 21.80 -10.86
CA PRO A 105 8.40 20.54 -10.32
C PRO A 105 7.31 19.96 -11.24
N TYR A 106 7.77 19.48 -12.39
CA TYR A 106 7.04 18.69 -13.37
C TYR A 106 8.07 18.03 -14.30
N LYS A 107 7.98 16.72 -14.54
CA LYS A 107 8.98 15.94 -15.30
C LYS A 107 10.41 16.01 -14.71
N ASP A 108 10.53 16.09 -13.39
CA ASP A 108 11.80 15.99 -12.64
C ASP A 108 12.68 14.78 -13.05
N SER A 109 12.04 13.64 -13.30
CA SER A 109 12.68 12.41 -13.81
C SER A 109 13.23 12.49 -15.24
N GLN A 110 12.91 13.52 -16.04
CA GLN A 110 13.38 13.64 -17.43
C GLN A 110 14.71 14.40 -17.56
N ASN A 111 15.04 15.30 -16.64
CA ASN A 111 16.14 16.27 -16.79
C ASN A 111 17.40 15.94 -15.95
N TYR A 112 17.77 14.66 -15.89
CA TYR A 112 19.10 14.24 -15.40
C TYR A 112 20.25 14.52 -16.41
N GLY A 113 19.96 15.27 -17.48
CA GLY A 113 20.94 15.86 -18.37
C GLY A 113 20.39 17.10 -19.08
N ASN A 114 21.17 18.18 -19.06
CA ASN A 114 20.98 19.49 -19.73
C ASN A 114 19.86 20.42 -19.20
N GLN A 115 20.26 21.60 -18.74
CA GLN A 115 19.42 22.80 -18.60
C GLN A 115 19.71 23.76 -19.78
N THR A 116 18.73 24.60 -20.17
CA THR A 116 18.90 26.04 -20.51
C THR A 116 17.57 26.68 -20.93
N GLY A 117 17.30 27.90 -20.45
CA GLY A 117 16.43 28.88 -21.14
C GLY A 117 15.03 29.12 -20.55
N ALA A 118 14.68 30.39 -20.34
CA ALA A 118 13.36 30.86 -19.87
C ALA A 118 12.96 32.19 -20.57
N PRO A 119 11.65 32.47 -20.73
CA PRO A 119 11.20 33.86 -20.90
C PRO A 119 9.89 34.26 -20.18
N SER A 120 9.85 35.53 -19.77
CA SER A 120 8.75 36.30 -19.13
C SER A 120 7.53 36.57 -20.04
N ILE A 121 6.35 37.03 -19.57
CA ILE A 121 5.89 37.44 -18.21
C ILE A 121 4.56 36.67 -17.87
N ASN A 122 3.45 37.11 -17.23
CA ASN A 122 2.95 38.39 -16.68
C ASN A 122 1.90 38.16 -15.56
N ASP A 123 1.55 39.20 -14.78
CA ASP A 123 0.56 39.14 -13.68
C ASP A 123 -0.82 39.74 -14.02
N SER A 124 -1.89 39.17 -13.44
CA SER A 124 -3.21 39.81 -13.21
C SER A 124 -4.04 39.03 -12.17
N GLU A 125 -3.79 39.33 -10.89
CA GLU A 125 -4.71 39.33 -9.73
C GLU A 125 -5.94 38.38 -9.73
N LEU A 126 -5.96 37.43 -8.79
CA LEU A 126 -7.20 36.84 -8.24
C LEU A 126 -7.11 36.68 -6.71
N GLN A 127 -8.25 36.90 -6.05
CA GLN A 127 -8.37 37.05 -4.60
C GLN A 127 -8.90 35.77 -3.93
N LEU A 128 -8.29 35.34 -2.82
CA LEU A 128 -8.60 34.10 -2.10
C LEU A 128 -9.91 34.16 -1.29
N PRO A 129 -10.80 33.16 -1.42
CA PRO A 129 -11.81 32.81 -0.42
C PRO A 129 -11.39 31.56 0.41
N SER A 130 -11.84 31.51 1.66
CA SER A 130 -11.40 30.55 2.69
C SER A 130 -11.81 29.08 2.47
N ALA A 131 -11.07 28.16 3.11
CA ALA A 131 -11.23 26.71 3.00
C ALA A 131 -12.54 26.13 3.58
N SER A 132 -12.98 25.00 3.04
CA SER A 132 -14.03 24.14 3.62
C SER A 132 -13.96 22.69 3.09
N ASN A 133 -13.68 21.74 3.99
CA ASN A 133 -14.11 20.33 3.98
C ASN A 133 -13.91 19.49 2.71
N ASP A 134 -12.75 18.84 2.58
CA ASP A 134 -12.65 17.58 1.83
C ASP A 134 -13.40 16.45 2.56
N SER A 135 -14.04 15.56 1.80
CA SER A 135 -14.83 14.43 2.33
C SER A 135 -14.28 13.10 1.82
N GLU A 136 -13.72 12.27 2.71
CA GLU A 136 -13.32 10.89 2.34
C GLU A 136 -14.56 10.09 1.91
N THR A 137 -14.57 9.61 0.67
CA THR A 137 -15.65 8.78 0.15
C THR A 137 -15.57 7.35 0.68
N THR A 138 -16.27 7.13 1.80
CA THR A 138 -16.93 5.89 2.23
C THR A 138 -16.68 4.65 1.37
N TYR A 139 -16.01 3.61 1.91
CA TYR A 139 -16.43 2.20 1.75
C TYR A 139 -15.68 1.14 2.62
N SER A 140 -14.62 1.46 3.37
CA SER A 140 -14.24 0.63 4.54
C SER A 140 -13.53 1.41 5.67
N THR A 141 -14.14 1.44 6.86
CA THR A 141 -13.56 1.83 8.17
C THR A 141 -14.56 1.58 9.31
N PHE A 142 -15.03 0.34 9.50
CA PHE A 142 -15.81 -0.03 10.69
C PHE A 142 -15.05 -1.04 11.56
N ASN A 143 -14.49 -0.54 12.66
CA ASN A 143 -14.05 -1.36 13.79
C ASN A 143 -15.28 -1.98 14.43
N VAL A 144 -15.58 -3.23 14.09
CA VAL A 144 -16.57 -4.00 14.84
C VAL A 144 -15.81 -4.68 15.97
N HIS A 145 -15.95 -4.18 17.20
CA HIS A 145 -15.76 -5.03 18.38
C HIS A 145 -17.01 -5.92 18.47
N THR A 146 -17.00 -7.00 17.68
CA THR A 146 -18.15 -7.85 17.31
C THR A 146 -18.66 -8.66 18.49
N ASP A 147 -19.35 -7.96 19.40
CA ASP A 147 -19.85 -8.45 20.68
C ASP A 147 -18.80 -9.19 21.54
N THR A 148 -18.15 -8.42 22.42
CA THR A 148 -17.22 -8.95 23.44
C THR A 148 -17.87 -9.91 24.45
N SER A 149 -19.20 -10.07 24.42
CA SER A 149 -19.92 -11.08 25.21
C SER A 149 -19.91 -12.48 24.58
N THR A 150 -19.54 -12.62 23.30
CA THR A 150 -19.49 -13.91 22.60
C THR A 150 -18.52 -14.91 23.23
N ALA A 151 -18.79 -16.21 23.05
CA ALA A 151 -17.89 -17.28 23.49
C ALA A 151 -16.56 -17.25 22.71
N ALA A 152 -16.61 -16.94 21.40
CA ALA A 152 -15.43 -16.82 20.54
C ALA A 152 -14.48 -15.71 21.04
N TYR A 153 -15.00 -14.52 21.36
CA TYR A 153 -14.17 -13.43 21.90
C TYR A 153 -13.52 -13.80 23.23
N LYS A 154 -14.28 -14.41 24.16
CA LYS A 154 -13.76 -14.83 25.46
C LYS A 154 -12.66 -15.88 25.33
N ALA A 155 -12.84 -16.88 24.48
CA ALA A 155 -11.83 -17.90 24.20
C ALA A 155 -10.55 -17.29 23.59
N ASP A 156 -10.69 -16.35 22.64
CA ASP A 156 -9.56 -15.68 22.00
C ASP A 156 -8.73 -14.86 23.00
N GLN A 157 -9.41 -14.08 23.87
CA GLN A 157 -8.77 -13.28 24.91
C GLN A 157 -8.07 -14.15 25.97
N GLU A 158 -8.67 -15.26 26.40
CA GLU A 158 -8.00 -16.21 27.31
C GLU A 158 -6.74 -16.81 26.69
N GLU A 159 -6.81 -17.22 25.41
CA GLU A 159 -5.68 -17.84 24.71
C GLU A 159 -4.53 -16.84 24.48
N SER A 160 -4.85 -15.60 24.13
CA SER A 160 -3.91 -14.49 24.06
C SER A 160 -3.23 -14.25 25.42
N ALA A 161 -4.01 -14.22 26.51
CA ALA A 161 -3.47 -14.07 27.88
C ALA A 161 -2.56 -15.24 28.29
N ARG A 162 -2.95 -16.50 28.01
CA ARG A 162 -2.16 -17.71 28.31
C ARG A 162 -0.76 -17.69 27.67
N ARG A 163 -0.60 -17.04 26.51
CA ARG A 163 0.66 -17.04 25.74
C ARG A 163 1.45 -15.73 25.79
N ASN A 164 1.00 -14.70 26.52
CA ASN A 164 1.52 -13.32 26.43
C ASN A 164 1.46 -12.77 24.99
N GLY A 165 0.37 -13.11 24.29
CA GLY A 165 0.05 -12.63 22.94
C GLY A 165 -0.93 -11.45 22.98
N ILE A 166 -0.95 -10.68 21.90
CA ILE A 166 -1.87 -9.57 21.63
C ILE A 166 -2.43 -9.79 20.22
N ALA A 167 -3.74 -9.59 20.02
CA ALA A 167 -4.33 -9.68 18.69
C ALA A 167 -3.78 -8.56 17.79
N LEU A 168 -3.41 -8.87 16.54
CA LEU A 168 -2.93 -7.86 15.59
C LEU A 168 -4.00 -6.77 15.37
N THR A 169 -5.27 -7.11 15.52
CA THR A 169 -6.41 -6.21 15.35
C THR A 169 -6.67 -5.28 16.53
N ASP A 170 -6.00 -5.47 17.67
CA ASP A 170 -5.93 -4.47 18.75
C ASP A 170 -4.91 -3.35 18.46
N LEU A 171 -4.03 -3.53 17.46
CA LEU A 171 -3.11 -2.49 17.01
C LEU A 171 -3.79 -1.59 15.98
N LYS A 172 -3.56 -0.28 16.07
CA LYS A 172 -3.90 0.63 14.97
C LYS A 172 -2.97 0.36 13.78
N TYR A 173 -3.53 0.00 12.63
CA TYR A 173 -2.81 -0.10 11.37
C TYR A 173 -2.35 1.29 10.87
N GLU A 174 -1.28 1.32 10.08
CA GLU A 174 -0.75 2.54 9.45
C GLU A 174 -1.64 2.98 8.28
N ARG A 175 -1.95 2.06 7.36
CA ARG A 175 -2.82 2.30 6.19
C ARG A 175 -3.36 1.01 5.58
N ILE A 176 -4.37 1.16 4.72
CA ILE A 176 -4.92 0.13 3.82
C ILE A 176 -4.78 0.64 2.38
N ILE A 177 -4.33 -0.24 1.48
CA ILE A 177 -4.05 0.03 0.06
C ILE A 177 -4.89 -0.92 -0.79
N GLY A 178 -5.42 -0.48 -1.94
CA GLY A 178 -6.09 -1.34 -2.92
C GLY A 178 -5.61 -1.07 -4.34
N THR A 179 -6.00 -1.93 -5.29
CA THR A 179 -5.82 -1.68 -6.74
C THR A 179 -6.72 -0.58 -7.30
N ASN A 180 -7.64 -0.07 -6.49
CA ASN A 180 -8.59 0.99 -6.82
C ASN A 180 -8.83 1.85 -5.55
N VAL A 181 -9.77 2.80 -5.61
CA VAL A 181 -10.15 3.64 -4.46
C VAL A 181 -10.94 2.90 -3.38
N LEU A 182 -11.46 1.70 -3.67
CA LEU A 182 -12.21 0.87 -2.74
C LEU A 182 -11.24 0.10 -1.85
N LYS A 183 -10.93 0.69 -0.69
CA LYS A 183 -10.43 -0.04 0.48
C LYS A 183 -11.51 -1.08 0.85
N ARG A 184 -11.14 -2.36 0.86
CA ARG A 184 -12.04 -3.53 1.07
C ARG A 184 -11.45 -4.55 2.07
N VAL A 185 -10.54 -4.06 2.92
CA VAL A 185 -10.05 -4.78 4.10
C VAL A 185 -10.95 -4.46 5.29
N ASN A 186 -11.31 -5.49 6.06
CA ASN A 186 -12.17 -5.41 7.24
C ASN A 186 -11.46 -6.03 8.45
N ILE A 187 -11.78 -5.52 9.64
CA ILE A 187 -11.15 -5.86 10.92
C ILE A 187 -12.19 -6.50 11.83
N ASP A 188 -11.86 -7.66 12.39
CA ASP A 188 -12.71 -8.49 13.26
C ASP A 188 -14.08 -8.88 12.62
N ALA A 189 -14.15 -8.85 11.28
CA ALA A 189 -15.32 -9.19 10.46
C ALA A 189 -14.96 -9.65 9.02
N SER A 190 -15.87 -10.39 8.40
CA SER A 190 -15.97 -10.68 6.95
C SER A 190 -16.89 -9.66 6.27
N PHE A 191 -16.72 -9.38 4.97
CA PHE A 191 -17.60 -8.48 4.21
C PHE A 191 -17.82 -8.97 2.78
N ARG A 192 -19.08 -9.04 2.37
CA ARG A 192 -19.50 -9.31 0.99
C ARG A 192 -20.97 -8.88 0.80
N ASP A 193 -21.39 -8.64 -0.45
CA ASP A 193 -22.77 -8.32 -0.84
C ASP A 193 -23.35 -7.15 -0.01
N GLU A 194 -22.51 -6.12 0.17
CA GLU A 194 -22.73 -4.89 0.95
C GLU A 194 -22.99 -5.09 2.45
N LYS A 195 -22.65 -6.25 3.00
CA LYS A 195 -22.93 -6.64 4.40
C LYS A 195 -21.71 -7.16 5.13
N LEU A 196 -21.67 -6.87 6.43
CA LEU A 196 -20.72 -7.45 7.38
C LEU A 196 -21.24 -8.79 7.89
N HIS A 197 -20.32 -9.73 8.06
CA HIS A 197 -20.54 -11.08 8.58
C HIS A 197 -19.47 -11.41 9.63
N PRO A 198 -19.72 -12.33 10.59
CA PRO A 198 -18.64 -12.88 11.41
C PRO A 198 -17.60 -13.57 10.52
N LEU A 199 -16.33 -13.59 10.95
CA LEU A 199 -15.29 -14.39 10.30
C LEU A 199 -15.56 -15.86 10.57
N LEU A 200 -15.71 -16.66 9.51
CA LEU A 200 -16.11 -18.06 9.61
C LEU A 200 -15.15 -18.94 8.81
N ARG A 201 -14.68 -20.03 9.44
CA ARG A 201 -13.84 -21.06 8.81
C ARG A 201 -14.26 -22.44 9.30
N ASP A 202 -14.63 -23.32 8.37
CA ASP A 202 -15.18 -24.65 8.68
C ASP A 202 -16.39 -24.60 9.63
N GLY A 203 -17.21 -23.54 9.54
CA GLY A 203 -18.32 -23.27 10.45
C GLY A 203 -17.95 -22.78 11.86
N VAL A 204 -16.66 -22.58 12.16
CA VAL A 204 -16.18 -22.00 13.43
C VAL A 204 -16.07 -20.48 13.29
N GLU A 205 -16.68 -19.76 14.23
CA GLU A 205 -16.64 -18.29 14.32
C GLU A 205 -15.37 -17.80 15.03
N TYR A 206 -14.70 -16.82 14.42
CA TYR A 206 -13.53 -16.15 14.99
C TYR A 206 -13.84 -14.68 15.26
N ALA A 207 -13.82 -14.31 16.55
CA ALA A 207 -14.07 -12.93 16.96
C ALA A 207 -12.91 -11.96 16.62
N ARG A 208 -11.76 -12.47 16.14
CA ARG A 208 -10.57 -11.69 15.79
C ARG A 208 -10.04 -12.06 14.42
N GLY A 209 -9.73 -11.08 13.58
CA GLY A 209 -9.12 -11.35 12.27
C GLY A 209 -9.18 -10.22 11.24
N ILE A 210 -8.62 -10.48 10.07
CA ILE A 210 -8.51 -9.51 8.98
C ILE A 210 -8.99 -10.19 7.69
N SER A 211 -10.02 -9.64 7.04
CA SER A 211 -10.49 -10.13 5.75
C SER A 211 -10.30 -9.10 4.65
N ALA A 212 -10.14 -9.56 3.40
CA ALA A 212 -10.12 -8.72 2.20
C ALA A 212 -11.04 -9.32 1.14
N MET A 213 -12.03 -8.53 0.69
CA MET A 213 -12.88 -8.94 -0.43
C MET A 213 -12.20 -8.62 -1.76
N LEU A 214 -11.93 -9.66 -2.55
CA LEU A 214 -11.25 -9.59 -3.83
C LEU A 214 -12.19 -10.00 -4.97
N ASP A 215 -12.13 -9.28 -6.09
CA ASP A 215 -12.85 -9.56 -7.33
C ASP A 215 -12.18 -8.84 -8.53
N SER A 216 -12.85 -8.80 -9.69
CA SER A 216 -12.33 -8.16 -10.90
C SER A 216 -12.10 -6.65 -10.80
N ASN A 217 -12.72 -5.97 -9.82
CA ASN A 217 -12.49 -4.55 -9.54
C ASN A 217 -11.35 -4.36 -8.53
N ALA A 218 -11.23 -5.26 -7.55
CA ALA A 218 -10.23 -5.23 -6.49
C ALA A 218 -9.41 -6.53 -6.49
N THR A 219 -8.42 -6.64 -7.38
CA THR A 219 -7.58 -7.85 -7.52
C THR A 219 -6.48 -7.95 -6.47
N SER A 220 -6.15 -6.85 -5.80
CA SER A 220 -5.40 -6.90 -4.54
C SER A 220 -5.80 -5.82 -3.53
N GLN A 221 -5.51 -6.12 -2.26
CA GLN A 221 -5.69 -5.28 -1.10
C GLN A 221 -4.51 -5.50 -0.14
N LYS A 222 -4.03 -4.47 0.54
CA LYS A 222 -2.96 -4.56 1.55
C LYS A 222 -3.33 -3.84 2.83
N ILE A 223 -2.80 -4.31 3.96
CA ILE A 223 -2.82 -3.60 5.23
C ILE A 223 -1.42 -3.60 5.85
N ILE A 224 -1.01 -2.47 6.42
CA ILE A 224 0.33 -2.25 6.95
C ILE A 224 0.25 -1.85 8.43
N TYR A 225 1.08 -2.47 9.27
CA TYR A 225 1.17 -2.23 10.71
C TYR A 225 2.58 -1.79 11.10
N ASN A 226 2.68 -0.75 11.95
CA ASN A 226 3.92 -0.42 12.64
C ASN A 226 4.08 -1.32 13.88
N LEU A 227 5.14 -2.12 13.91
CA LEU A 227 5.51 -3.02 15.00
C LEU A 227 6.57 -2.42 15.93
N ASP A 228 7.31 -1.40 15.47
CA ASP A 228 8.34 -0.65 16.21
C ASP A 228 9.42 -1.50 16.91
N GLY A 229 9.65 -2.75 16.45
CA GLY A 229 10.54 -3.71 17.11
C GLY A 229 10.06 -4.25 18.46
N LYS A 230 8.78 -4.04 18.82
CA LYS A 230 8.20 -4.37 20.15
C LYS A 230 7.82 -5.85 20.33
N TYR A 231 7.94 -6.65 19.27
CA TYR A 231 7.44 -8.03 19.20
C TYR A 231 8.55 -8.97 18.75
N ALA A 232 8.34 -10.28 18.96
CA ALA A 232 9.31 -11.34 18.69
C ALA A 232 8.77 -12.42 17.74
N ALA A 233 7.47 -12.71 17.79
CA ALA A 233 6.84 -13.63 16.84
C ALA A 233 5.45 -13.13 16.41
N PHE A 234 5.03 -13.56 15.21
CA PHE A 234 3.68 -13.44 14.70
C PHE A 234 3.13 -14.83 14.35
N ASN A 235 1.83 -15.05 14.54
CA ASN A 235 1.13 -16.16 13.90
C ASN A 235 -0.32 -15.82 13.52
N THR A 236 -0.89 -16.61 12.62
CA THR A 236 -2.32 -16.58 12.25
C THR A 236 -2.69 -17.86 11.52
N TYR A 237 -3.97 -18.26 11.60
CA TYR A 237 -4.58 -19.13 10.58
C TYR A 237 -5.01 -18.29 9.39
N TYR A 238 -5.19 -18.90 8.22
CA TYR A 238 -5.66 -18.21 7.01
C TYR A 238 -6.53 -19.12 6.14
N ASP A 239 -7.44 -18.56 5.34
CA ASP A 239 -8.30 -19.31 4.41
C ASP A 239 -9.03 -18.36 3.43
N VAL A 240 -9.91 -18.89 2.59
CA VAL A 240 -11.08 -18.16 2.09
C VAL A 240 -12.22 -18.30 3.11
N ASP A 241 -12.87 -17.19 3.45
CA ASP A 241 -13.98 -17.13 4.41
C ASP A 241 -15.18 -17.98 3.94
N ASP A 242 -15.86 -18.63 4.90
CA ASP A 242 -16.97 -19.56 4.69
C ASP A 242 -18.09 -18.96 3.84
N TYR A 243 -18.28 -17.64 3.86
CA TYR A 243 -19.25 -16.93 3.02
C TYR A 243 -18.87 -16.91 1.52
N THR A 244 -17.65 -17.31 1.18
CA THR A 244 -17.12 -17.46 -0.19
C THR A 244 -16.36 -18.76 -0.45
N LYS A 245 -16.32 -19.75 0.47
CA LYS A 245 -15.54 -21.01 0.31
C LYS A 245 -15.83 -21.82 -0.96
N ASN A 246 -17.04 -21.67 -1.53
CA ASN A 246 -17.42 -22.31 -2.80
C ASN A 246 -16.87 -21.57 -4.04
N SER A 247 -16.13 -20.48 -3.87
CA SER A 247 -15.52 -19.72 -4.97
C SER A 247 -14.41 -20.54 -5.65
N PRO A 248 -14.36 -20.59 -6.99
CA PRO A 248 -13.29 -21.28 -7.69
C PRO A 248 -11.94 -20.56 -7.51
N GLU A 249 -11.96 -19.25 -7.21
CA GLU A 249 -10.77 -18.42 -7.07
C GLU A 249 -9.85 -18.90 -5.93
N LYS A 250 -8.54 -18.76 -6.13
CA LYS A 250 -7.52 -19.20 -5.17
C LYS A 250 -6.61 -18.02 -4.81
N PRO A 251 -7.07 -17.10 -3.93
CA PRO A 251 -6.28 -15.96 -3.51
C PRO A 251 -5.04 -16.41 -2.73
N GLN A 252 -4.00 -15.58 -2.78
CA GLN A 252 -2.79 -15.68 -1.97
C GLN A 252 -2.78 -14.58 -0.92
N ILE A 253 -2.17 -14.89 0.23
CA ILE A 253 -1.88 -13.90 1.28
C ILE A 253 -0.36 -13.90 1.51
N LYS A 254 0.27 -12.76 1.28
CA LYS A 254 1.72 -12.57 1.35
C LYS A 254 2.08 -11.69 2.54
N PHE A 255 3.08 -12.11 3.30
CA PHE A 255 3.54 -11.44 4.51
C PHE A 255 4.93 -10.87 4.26
N TYR A 256 5.06 -9.55 4.41
CA TYR A 256 6.32 -8.83 4.27
C TYR A 256 6.70 -8.18 5.60
N VAL A 257 7.97 -8.29 5.98
CA VAL A 257 8.55 -7.58 7.14
C VAL A 257 9.63 -6.63 6.67
N ASP A 258 9.53 -5.36 7.05
CA ASP A 258 10.43 -4.28 6.61
C ASP A 258 10.70 -4.30 5.08
N GLY A 259 9.63 -4.52 4.29
CA GLY A 259 9.65 -4.60 2.82
C GLY A 259 10.04 -5.97 2.23
N ARG A 260 10.53 -6.91 3.04
CA ARG A 260 10.97 -8.24 2.58
C ARG A 260 9.86 -9.29 2.73
N LEU A 261 9.48 -9.93 1.63
CA LEU A 261 8.62 -11.12 1.64
C LEU A 261 9.26 -12.24 2.48
N ILE A 262 8.50 -12.80 3.42
CA ILE A 262 8.93 -13.90 4.29
C ILE A 262 8.01 -15.12 4.27
N ALA A 263 6.71 -14.95 3.97
CA ALA A 263 5.77 -16.06 3.84
C ALA A 263 4.68 -15.76 2.79
N THR A 264 4.20 -16.82 2.16
CA THR A 264 3.02 -16.79 1.28
C THR A 264 2.08 -17.91 1.70
N GLY A 265 0.93 -17.57 2.28
CA GLY A 265 -0.19 -18.48 2.43
C GLY A 265 -0.92 -18.60 1.10
N GLY A 266 -1.06 -19.82 0.56
CA GLY A 266 -1.93 -20.10 -0.58
C GLY A 266 -3.19 -20.81 -0.11
N VAL A 267 -4.37 -20.35 -0.52
CA VAL A 267 -5.63 -20.99 -0.13
C VAL A 267 -5.85 -22.28 -0.94
N TYR A 268 -5.33 -23.37 -0.38
CA TYR A 268 -5.56 -24.73 -0.83
C TYR A 268 -6.37 -25.51 0.22
N VAL A 269 -7.27 -26.38 -0.24
CA VAL A 269 -8.02 -27.30 0.61
C VAL A 269 -7.10 -28.46 1.01
N GLY A 270 -6.90 -28.67 2.31
CA GLY A 270 -6.24 -29.87 2.85
C GLY A 270 -4.78 -29.74 3.30
N SER A 271 -4.24 -28.52 3.42
CA SER A 271 -2.98 -28.25 4.15
C SER A 271 -3.28 -27.57 5.49
N ASP A 272 -2.38 -27.65 6.49
CA ASP A 272 -2.45 -26.79 7.68
C ASP A 272 -2.26 -25.32 7.27
N GLN A 273 -3.37 -24.60 7.08
CA GLN A 273 -3.36 -23.18 6.68
C GLN A 273 -3.04 -22.28 7.89
N PHE A 274 -1.78 -22.34 8.31
CA PHE A 274 -1.24 -21.60 9.45
C PHE A 274 0.13 -21.03 9.08
N VAL A 275 0.41 -19.80 9.50
CA VAL A 275 1.77 -19.23 9.45
C VAL A 275 2.24 -18.86 10.84
N PHE A 276 3.53 -19.09 11.09
CA PHE A 276 4.28 -18.59 12.24
C PHE A 276 5.63 -18.08 11.73
N PHE A 277 6.05 -16.91 12.16
CA PHE A 277 7.38 -16.38 11.85
C PHE A 277 7.89 -15.41 12.93
N ASP A 278 9.22 -15.27 12.97
CA ASP A 278 9.93 -14.33 13.83
C ASP A 278 9.72 -12.89 13.33
N VAL A 279 9.53 -11.95 14.25
CA VAL A 279 9.42 -10.50 13.99
C VAL A 279 10.32 -9.67 14.92
N THR A 280 11.34 -10.29 15.51
CA THR A 280 12.26 -9.66 16.47
C THR A 280 12.97 -8.45 15.85
N GLY A 281 12.66 -7.26 16.37
CA GLY A 281 13.22 -6.00 15.88
C GLY A 281 12.60 -5.46 14.59
N VAL A 282 11.64 -6.16 13.99
CA VAL A 282 10.91 -5.71 12.79
C VAL A 282 10.13 -4.42 13.08
N LYS A 283 10.21 -3.44 12.18
CA LYS A 283 9.53 -2.15 12.34
C LYS A 283 8.16 -2.11 11.66
N LYS A 284 7.99 -2.79 10.51
CA LYS A 284 6.73 -2.87 9.76
C LYS A 284 6.38 -4.28 9.35
N LEU A 285 5.09 -4.61 9.44
CA LEU A 285 4.46 -5.80 8.88
C LEU A 285 3.43 -5.36 7.82
N GLU A 286 3.61 -5.79 6.57
CA GLU A 286 2.61 -5.68 5.51
C GLU A 286 1.99 -7.06 5.26
N ILE A 287 0.66 -7.08 5.10
CA ILE A 287 -0.13 -8.23 4.69
C ILE A 287 -0.80 -7.86 3.36
N SER A 288 -0.48 -8.57 2.29
CA SER A 288 -1.03 -8.38 0.94
C SER A 288 -1.93 -9.55 0.57
N PHE A 289 -3.19 -9.27 0.23
CA PHE A 289 -4.20 -10.22 -0.25
C PHE A 289 -4.34 -10.04 -1.76
N GLU A 290 -4.13 -11.09 -2.56
CA GLU A 290 -3.99 -11.01 -4.01
C GLU A 290 -4.71 -12.16 -4.73
N VAL A 291 -5.35 -11.86 -5.87
CA VAL A 291 -5.96 -12.86 -6.76
C VAL A 291 -5.67 -12.50 -8.23
N SER A 292 -5.34 -13.50 -9.05
CA SER A 292 -4.98 -13.30 -10.45
C SER A 292 -6.17 -13.50 -11.38
N SER A 293 -6.62 -12.42 -12.04
CA SER A 293 -7.70 -12.42 -13.05
C SER A 293 -8.99 -13.15 -12.62
N PRO A 294 -9.58 -12.79 -11.47
CA PRO A 294 -10.77 -13.46 -10.94
C PRO A 294 -12.00 -13.22 -11.83
N ASN A 295 -12.84 -14.24 -11.93
CA ASN A 295 -14.16 -14.19 -12.55
C ASN A 295 -15.27 -14.11 -11.49
N TYR A 296 -14.98 -14.52 -10.25
CA TYR A 296 -15.88 -14.50 -9.10
C TYR A 296 -15.27 -13.73 -7.93
N ALA A 297 -16.09 -13.38 -6.94
CA ALA A 297 -15.59 -12.82 -5.69
C ALA A 297 -15.00 -13.91 -4.78
N ALA A 298 -13.98 -13.56 -4.00
CA ALA A 298 -13.48 -14.35 -2.89
C ALA A 298 -13.07 -13.43 -1.73
N VAL A 299 -13.44 -13.79 -0.50
CA VAL A 299 -12.98 -13.12 0.71
C VAL A 299 -11.82 -13.92 1.27
N ALA A 300 -10.60 -13.41 1.13
CA ALA A 300 -9.40 -14.00 1.74
C ALA A 300 -9.28 -13.49 3.17
N ALA A 301 -9.03 -14.37 4.14
CA ALA A 301 -9.11 -14.03 5.56
C ALA A 301 -7.95 -14.60 6.39
N LEU A 302 -7.60 -13.84 7.43
CA LEU A 302 -6.70 -14.21 8.53
C LEU A 302 -7.52 -14.35 9.80
N TYR A 303 -7.38 -15.47 10.50
CA TYR A 303 -8.14 -15.80 11.69
C TYR A 303 -7.24 -15.83 12.93
N ALA A 304 -7.68 -15.08 13.95
CA ALA A 304 -6.98 -14.83 15.20
C ALA A 304 -5.48 -14.50 15.05
N PRO A 305 -5.11 -13.52 14.19
CA PRO A 305 -3.72 -13.08 14.01
C PRO A 305 -3.19 -12.47 15.30
N ARG A 306 -2.03 -12.95 15.76
CA ARG A 306 -1.42 -12.56 17.05
C ARG A 306 0.05 -12.17 16.91
N LEU A 307 0.44 -11.20 17.72
CA LEU A 307 1.83 -10.83 17.99
C LEU A 307 2.20 -11.27 19.41
N TYR A 308 3.43 -11.73 19.59
CA TYR A 308 3.97 -12.13 20.90
C TYR A 308 5.17 -11.27 21.25
N LYS A 309 5.28 -10.87 22.52
CA LYS A 309 6.45 -10.17 23.05
C LYS A 309 7.51 -11.18 23.48
N ASN A 310 8.76 -10.73 23.58
CA ASN A 310 9.78 -11.46 24.34
C ASN A 310 9.31 -11.65 25.80
N ARG A 311 9.75 -12.76 26.40
CA ARG A 311 9.57 -13.07 27.83
C ARG A 311 10.71 -12.47 28.66
#